data_AF-A0A1E4IQR2-F1
#
_entry.id   AF-A0A1E4IQR2-F1
#
_cell.length_a   1.000
_cell.length_b   1.000
_cell.length_c   1.000
_cell.angle_alpha   90.00
_cell.angle_beta   90.00
_cell.angle_gamma   90.00
#
_symmetry.space_group_name_H-M   'P 1'
#
loop_
_entity.id
_entity.type
_entity.pdbx_description
1 polymer ?
#
loop_
_entity_poly.entity_id
_entity_poly.type
_entity_poly.pdbx_seq_one_letter_code
_entity_poly.pdbx_strand_id
1 'polypeptide(L)' 'MNSRHQVPSDPAFSEAWRLFRELHDAPSLERAEKLVLWLGRDAKHVRALDEALTLWALAGAAMVGSAPGDESRQEPTLQ' A
#
# COMPACT_ATOMS: atom_id res chain seq x y z
N MET A 1 3.30 -29.16 5.05
CA MET A 1 2.43 -28.69 3.96
C MET A 1 2.13 -27.23 4.23
N ASN A 2 2.81 -26.31 3.55
CA ASN A 2 2.55 -24.87 3.72
C ASN A 2 1.35 -24.51 2.87
N SER A 3 0.18 -24.43 3.49
CA SER A 3 -0.99 -23.77 2.93
C SER A 3 -0.63 -22.29 2.76
N ARG A 4 -0.01 -21.95 1.63
CA ARG A 4 -0.04 -20.57 1.14
C ARG A 4 -1.52 -20.27 1.01
N HIS A 5 -2.07 -19.50 1.94
CA HIS A 5 -3.40 -18.95 1.84
C HIS A 5 -3.44 -18.22 0.50
N GLN A 6 -3.97 -18.86 -0.54
CA GLN A 6 -4.48 -18.16 -1.70
C GLN A 6 -5.68 -17.40 -1.16
N VAL A 7 -5.41 -16.21 -0.60
CA VAL A 7 -6.43 -15.20 -0.41
C VAL A 7 -7.04 -15.04 -1.79
N PRO A 8 -8.36 -15.27 -1.96
CA PRO A 8 -9.02 -14.96 -3.22
C PRO A 8 -8.65 -13.50 -3.54
N SER A 9 -7.83 -13.30 -4.57
CA SER A 9 -7.37 -11.96 -4.92
C SER A 9 -8.60 -11.23 -5.41
N ASP A 10 -9.14 -10.31 -4.60
CA ASP A 10 -10.28 -9.51 -5.01
C ASP A 10 -9.89 -8.81 -6.33
N PRO A 11 -10.61 -9.06 -7.44
CA PRO A 11 -10.27 -8.47 -8.72
C PRO A 11 -10.36 -6.94 -8.68
N ALA A 12 -11.26 -6.38 -7.86
CA ALA A 12 -11.35 -4.93 -7.68
C ALA A 12 -10.12 -4.38 -6.95
N PHE A 13 -9.64 -5.07 -5.90
CA PHE A 13 -8.40 -4.70 -5.21
C PHE A 13 -7.19 -4.77 -6.15
N SER A 14 -7.07 -5.86 -6.91
CA SER A 14 -5.96 -6.07 -7.84
C SER A 14 -5.90 -4.98 -8.91
N GLU A 15 -7.06 -4.60 -9.43
CA GLU A 15 -7.19 -3.52 -10.42
C GLU A 15 -6.94 -2.12 -9.82
N ALA A 16 -7.44 -1.87 -8.60
CA ALA A 16 -7.15 -0.64 -7.87
C ALA A 16 -5.64 -0.46 -7.64
N TRP A 17 -4.97 -1.52 -7.19
CA TRP A 17 -3.52 -1.52 -6.98
C TRP A 17 -2.75 -1.25 -8.28
N ARG A 18 -3.18 -1.85 -9.40
CA ARG A 18 -2.58 -1.61 -10.73
C ARG A 18 -2.72 -0.15 -11.16
N LEU A 19 -3.94 0.40 -11.12
CA LEU A 19 -4.21 1.78 -11.54
C LEU A 19 -3.50 2.80 -10.64
N PHE A 20 -3.49 2.57 -9.33
CA PHE A 20 -2.74 3.39 -8.39
C PHE A 20 -1.25 3.39 -8.73
N ARG A 21 -0.63 2.21 -8.90
CA ARG A 21 0.80 2.11 -9.23
C ARG A 21 1.13 2.79 -10.55
N GLU A 22 0.32 2.61 -11.58
CA GLU A 22 0.52 3.28 -12.86
C GLU A 22 0.51 4.81 -12.69
N LEU A 23 -0.45 5.37 -11.96
CA LEU A 23 -0.49 6.82 -11.70
C LEU A 23 0.67 7.30 -10.82
N HIS A 24 0.99 6.55 -9.77
CA HIS A 24 2.03 6.88 -8.81
C HIS A 24 3.43 6.85 -9.45
N ASP A 25 3.72 5.81 -10.26
CA ASP A 25 5.05 5.60 -10.84
C ASP A 25 5.34 6.56 -12.01
N ALA A 26 4.32 6.98 -12.77
CA ALA A 26 4.48 8.07 -13.74
C ALA A 26 3.19 8.91 -13.82
N PRO A 27 3.12 10.03 -13.09
CA PRO A 27 1.94 10.89 -13.06
C PRO A 27 1.61 11.49 -14.44
N SER A 28 0.36 11.35 -14.87
CA SER A 28 -0.18 12.02 -16.07
C SER A 28 -1.69 12.20 -15.98
N LEU A 29 -2.24 13.17 -16.73
CA LEU A 29 -3.68 13.41 -16.79
C LEU A 29 -4.44 12.17 -17.26
N GLU A 30 -3.97 11.53 -18.33
CA GLU A 30 -4.58 10.31 -18.89
C GLU A 30 -4.70 9.18 -17.85
N ARG A 31 -3.68 8.99 -17.01
CA ARG A 31 -3.69 7.96 -15.96
C ARG A 31 -4.62 8.33 -14.81
N ALA A 32 -4.70 9.61 -14.46
CA ALA A 32 -5.65 10.09 -13.47
C ALA A 32 -7.10 9.90 -13.96
N GLU A 33 -7.38 10.23 -15.21
CA GLU A 33 -8.69 10.03 -15.85
C GLU A 33 -9.08 8.54 -15.91
N LYS A 34 -8.13 7.66 -16.24
CA LYS A 34 -8.35 6.20 -16.21
C LYS A 34 -8.75 5.72 -14.81
N LEU A 35 -8.07 6.19 -13.77
CA LEU A 35 -8.40 5.86 -12.38
C LEU A 35 -9.80 6.40 -12.00
N VAL A 36 -10.08 7.67 -12.29
CA VAL A 36 -11.38 8.30 -11.99
C VAL A 36 -12.53 7.61 -12.72
N LEU A 37 -12.35 7.28 -14.00
CA LEU A 37 -13.35 6.56 -14.79
C LEU A 37 -13.63 5.18 -14.21
N TRP A 38 -12.59 4.47 -13.75
CA TRP A 38 -12.76 3.17 -13.11
C TRP A 38 -13.52 3.30 -11.78
N LEU A 39 -13.16 4.27 -10.93
CA LEU A 39 -13.84 4.54 -9.66
C LEU A 39 -15.32 4.90 -9.84
N GLY A 40 -15.67 5.64 -10.89
CA GLY A 40 -17.05 6.02 -11.17
C GLY A 40 -17.98 4.90 -11.62
N ARG A 41 -17.46 3.69 -11.90
CA ARG A 41 -18.25 2.55 -12.40
C ARG A 41 -19.01 1.78 -11.32
N ASP A 42 -18.47 1.71 -10.11
CA ASP A 42 -19.04 0.90 -9.03
C ASP A 42 -18.56 1.43 -7.67
N ALA A 43 -19.46 1.56 -6.70
CA ALA A 43 -19.12 1.99 -5.34
C ALA A 43 -18.07 1.08 -4.68
N LYS A 44 -18.02 -0.21 -5.04
CA LYS A 44 -17.00 -1.14 -4.52
C LYS A 44 -15.57 -0.77 -4.96
N HIS A 45 -15.41 -0.08 -6.09
CA HIS A 45 -14.10 0.32 -6.60
C HIS A 45 -13.45 1.39 -5.71
N VAL A 46 -14.26 2.28 -5.13
CA VAL A 46 -13.79 3.27 -4.14
C VAL A 46 -13.25 2.58 -2.91
N ARG A 47 -13.98 1.59 -2.38
CA ARG A 47 -13.54 0.78 -1.25
C ARG A 47 -12.26 0.00 -1.57
N ALA A 48 -12.18 -0.61 -2.75
CA ALA A 48 -11.00 -1.35 -3.18
C ALA A 48 -9.76 -0.45 -3.29
N LEU A 49 -9.92 0.79 -3.76
CA LEU A 49 -8.84 1.78 -3.78
C LEU A 49 -8.41 2.21 -2.37
N ASP A 50 -9.37 2.43 -1.46
CA ASP A 50 -9.07 2.77 -0.06
C ASP A 50 -8.27 1.65 0.64
N GLU A 51 -8.66 0.38 0.44
CA GLU A 51 -7.94 -0.78 0.96
C GLU A 51 -6.51 -0.86 0.38
N ALA A 52 -6.35 -0.59 -0.93
CA ALA A 52 -5.04 -0.52 -1.59
C ALA A 52 -4.16 0.61 -1.01
N LEU A 53 -4.69 1.82 -0.87
CA LEU A 53 -3.95 2.96 -0.31
C LEU A 53 -3.58 2.74 1.16
N THR A 54 -4.46 2.13 1.94
CA THR A 54 -4.19 1.74 3.33
C THR A 54 -3.02 0.77 3.41
N LEU A 55 -3.01 -0.27 2.58
CA LEU A 55 -1.90 -1.23 2.54
C LEU A 55 -0.59 -0.56 2.13
N TRP A 56 -0.61 0.31 1.13
CA TRP A 56 0.56 1.06 0.69
C TRP A 56 1.12 1.95 1.80
N ALA A 57 0.26 2.68 2.52
CA ALA A 57 0.66 3.53 3.63
C ALA A 57 1.24 2.72 4.80
N LEU A 58 0.64 1.57 5.14
CA LEU A 58 1.15 0.68 6.19
C LEU A 58 2.53 0.12 5.82
N ALA A 59 2.72 -0.31 4.57
CA ALA A 59 4.03 -0.74 4.08
C ALA A 59 5.06 0.39 4.16
N GLY A 60 4.69 1.61 3.76
CA GLY A 60 5.51 2.81 3.91
C GLY A 60 5.91 3.08 5.36
N ALA A 61 4.94 3.04 6.28
CA ALA A 61 5.17 3.25 7.71
C ALA A 61 6.10 2.19 8.32
N ALA A 62 5.93 0.92 7.93
CA ALA A 62 6.80 -0.16 8.39
C ALA A 62 8.26 0.02 7.93
N MET A 63 8.48 0.55 6.72
CA MET A 63 9.83 0.87 6.24
C MET A 63 10.47 2.03 7.01
N VAL A 64 9.70 3.04 7.42
CA VAL A 64 10.20 4.19 8.19
C VAL A 64 10.46 3.84 9.66
N GLY A 65 9.59 3.05 10.28
CA GLY A 65 9.71 2.62 11.68
C GLY A 65 10.81 1.58 11.96
N SER A 66 11.44 1.04 10.92
CA SER A 66 12.52 0.05 11.03
C SER A 66 13.93 0.66 10.94
N ALA A 67 14.08 1.99 11.04
CA ALA A 67 15.39 2.62 11.09
C ALA A 67 16.15 2.15 12.35
N PRO A 68 17.33 1.51 12.21
CA PRO A 68 18.14 1.07 13.35
C PRO A 68 18.83 2.30 13.95
N GLY A 69 18.14 3.00 14.86
CA GLY A 69 18.64 4.25 15.42
C GLY A 69 18.27 4.53 16.87
N ASP A 70 17.47 3.68 17.53
CA ASP A 70 17.00 3.97 18.90
C ASP A 70 17.24 2.79 19.88
N GLU A 71 18.32 2.05 19.66
CA GLU A 71 18.96 1.21 20.69
C GLU A 71 20.40 1.69 20.91
N SER A 72 20.54 2.87 21.48
CA SER A 72 21.79 3.28 22.14
C SER A 72 21.47 3.87 23.50
N ARG A 73 20.78 3.07 24.33
CA ARG A 73 20.84 3.26 25.78
C ARG A 73 22.15 2.63 26.26
N GLN A 74 23.24 3.40 26.15
CA GLN A 74 24.45 3.12 26.91
C GLN A 74 24.11 3.30 28.38
N GLU A 75 23.97 2.20 29.13
CA GLU A 75 24.08 2.26 30.57
C GLU A 75 25.54 2.56 30.92
N PRO A 76 25.84 3.61 31.72
CA PRO A 76 27.19 3.86 32.17
C PRO A 76 27.56 2.81 33.21
N THR A 77 28.52 1.96 32.87
CA THR A 77 29.22 1.10 33.84
C THR A 77 29.88 2.00 34.90
N LEU A 78 29.37 1.96 36.13
CA LEU A 78 30.06 2.43 37.32
C LEU A 78 30.51 1.22 38.13
N GLN A 79 31.80 0.90 38.05
CA GLN A 79 32.55 0.16 39.07
C GLN A 79 33.80 0.97 39.44
#